data_AF-A0A7R9M274-F1
#
_entry.id   AF-A0A7R9M274-F1
#
_cell.length_a   1.000
_cell.length_b   1.000
_cell.length_c   1.000
_cell.angle_alpha   90.00
_cell.angle_beta   90.00
_cell.angle_gamma   90.00
#
_symmetry.space_group_name_H-M   'P 1'
#
loop_
_entity.id
_entity.type
_entity.pdbx_description
1 polymer ?
#
loop_
_entity_poly.entity_id
_entity_poly.type
_entity_poly.pdbx_seq_one_letter_code
_entity_poly.pdbx_strand_id
1 'polypeptide(L)'
;HRDQTEDQVTYDAAQAILKYNVGIKCATITPDEARVKEFNLKKMWPSPNGTIRNILGGTVFREPIICKSIPRLVPGWTRAIIIGRHAFGDQYRCSDLQINAPGKVELRYTPADGSPPTILE
;
A
#
# COMPACT_ATOMS: atom_id res chain seq x y z
N HIS A 1 -18.82 -6.61 -2.11
CA HIS A 1 -18.39 -7.04 -3.45
C HIS A 1 -16.97 -7.61 -3.47
N ARG A 2 -15.94 -6.89 -2.95
CA ARG A 2 -14.55 -7.43 -2.87
C ARG A 2 -14.45 -8.86 -2.34
N ASP A 3 -15.06 -9.12 -1.18
CA ASP A 3 -15.02 -10.45 -0.55
C ASP A 3 -15.71 -11.55 -1.39
N GLN A 4 -16.81 -11.18 -2.09
CA GLN A 4 -17.54 -12.09 -2.99
C GLN A 4 -16.69 -12.48 -4.20
N THR A 5 -15.92 -11.54 -4.75
CA THR A 5 -15.09 -11.73 -5.95
C THR A 5 -13.67 -12.14 -5.62
N GLU A 6 -13.36 -12.49 -4.37
CA GLU A 6 -12.01 -12.82 -3.93
C GLU A 6 -10.97 -11.72 -4.25
N ASP A 7 -11.41 -10.48 -4.11
CA ASP A 7 -10.70 -9.23 -4.44
C ASP A 7 -10.39 -9.00 -5.92
N GLN A 8 -10.85 -9.87 -6.84
CA GLN A 8 -10.65 -9.71 -8.29
C GLN A 8 -11.15 -8.35 -8.81
N VAL A 9 -12.27 -7.84 -8.29
CA VAL A 9 -12.80 -6.50 -8.66
C VAL A 9 -11.78 -5.38 -8.46
N THR A 10 -10.88 -5.49 -7.47
CA THR A 10 -9.83 -4.49 -7.22
C THR A 10 -8.77 -4.51 -8.33
N TYR A 11 -8.40 -5.70 -8.81
CA TYR A 11 -7.47 -5.87 -9.93
C TYR A 11 -8.09 -5.39 -11.23
N ASP A 12 -9.35 -5.76 -11.49
CA ASP A 12 -10.08 -5.34 -12.69
C ASP A 12 -10.23 -3.82 -12.75
N ALA A 13 -10.51 -3.18 -11.61
CA ALA A 13 -10.55 -1.73 -11.51
C ALA A 13 -9.19 -1.08 -11.83
N ALA A 14 -8.08 -1.66 -11.35
CA ALA A 14 -6.75 -1.16 -11.68
C ALA A 14 -6.43 -1.30 -13.18
N GLN A 15 -6.78 -2.44 -13.80
CA GLN A 15 -6.60 -2.66 -15.24
C GLN A 15 -7.48 -1.71 -16.08
N ALA A 16 -8.70 -1.42 -15.63
CA ALA A 16 -9.55 -0.43 -16.27
C ALA A 16 -8.92 0.97 -16.21
N ILE A 17 -8.32 1.35 -15.08
CA ILE A 17 -7.61 2.63 -14.96
C ILE A 17 -6.40 2.67 -15.90
N LEU A 18 -5.63 1.59 -16.05
CA LEU A 18 -4.56 1.52 -17.06
C LEU A 18 -5.09 1.74 -18.48
N LYS A 19 -6.23 1.14 -18.81
CA LYS A 19 -6.84 1.26 -20.14
C LYS A 19 -7.39 2.66 -20.42
N TYR A 20 -8.01 3.30 -19.42
CA TYR A 20 -8.74 4.57 -19.59
C TYR A 20 -8.03 5.79 -19.00
N ASN A 21 -6.85 5.61 -18.41
CA ASN A 21 -5.94 6.60 -17.81
C ASN A 21 -6.43 7.35 -16.58
N VAL A 22 -7.74 7.50 -16.37
CA VAL A 22 -8.30 8.30 -15.27
C VAL A 22 -9.21 7.43 -14.42
N GLY A 23 -9.04 7.53 -13.10
CA GLY A 23 -9.88 6.86 -12.11
C GLY A 23 -10.23 7.79 -10.95
N ILE A 24 -11.48 7.72 -10.49
CA ILE A 24 -11.93 8.30 -9.22
C ILE A 24 -12.28 7.17 -8.26
N LYS A 25 -11.78 7.26 -7.04
CA LYS A 25 -11.91 6.17 -6.07
C LYS A 25 -12.46 6.69 -4.74
N CYS A 26 -13.49 6.03 -4.24
CA CYS A 26 -14.00 6.24 -2.88
C CYS A 26 -13.07 5.60 -1.82
N ALA A 27 -13.14 6.08 -0.59
CA ALA A 27 -12.45 5.46 0.54
C ALA A 27 -12.93 4.02 0.74
N THR A 28 -12.01 3.13 1.12
CA THR A 28 -12.29 1.69 1.26
C THR A 28 -11.64 1.13 2.51
N ILE A 29 -12.30 0.18 3.15
CA ILE A 29 -11.78 -0.56 4.30
C ILE A 29 -10.58 -1.41 3.86
N THR A 30 -9.49 -1.31 4.61
CA THR A 30 -8.43 -2.34 4.64
C THR A 30 -8.70 -3.15 5.91
N PRO A 31 -9.19 -4.40 5.78
CA PRO A 31 -9.68 -5.13 6.94
C PRO A 31 -8.53 -5.52 7.87
N ASP A 32 -8.74 -5.34 9.17
CA ASP A 32 -7.97 -5.96 10.24
C ASP A 32 -8.76 -7.14 10.84
N GLU A 33 -8.25 -7.76 11.90
CA GLU A 33 -8.92 -8.89 12.56
C GLU A 33 -10.33 -8.53 13.06
N ALA A 34 -10.53 -7.31 13.52
CA ALA A 34 -11.84 -6.84 13.99
C ALA A 34 -12.82 -6.71 12.81
N ARG A 35 -12.38 -6.14 11.69
CA ARG A 35 -13.19 -5.99 10.47
C ARG A 35 -13.50 -7.34 9.82
N VAL A 36 -12.59 -8.31 9.87
CA VAL A 36 -12.85 -9.67 9.39
C VAL A 36 -14.01 -10.29 10.16
N LYS A 37 -14.03 -10.15 11.49
CA LYS A 37 -15.13 -10.62 12.34
C LYS A 37 -16.42 -9.83 12.11
N GLU A 38 -16.35 -8.51 12.08
CA GLU A 38 -17.52 -7.64 11.92
C GLU A 38 -18.28 -7.89 10.61
N PHE A 39 -17.54 -8.08 9.52
CA PHE A 39 -18.14 -8.26 8.19
C PHE A 39 -18.20 -9.72 7.74
N ASN A 40 -17.81 -10.67 8.61
CA ASN A 40 -17.73 -12.10 8.30
C ASN A 40 -16.97 -12.38 6.99
N LEU A 41 -15.79 -11.77 6.85
CA LEU A 41 -14.99 -11.84 5.62
C LEU A 41 -14.30 -13.21 5.51
N LYS A 42 -14.11 -13.69 4.28
CA LYS A 42 -13.39 -14.95 4.00
C LYS A 42 -11.96 -14.92 4.55
N LYS A 43 -11.28 -13.77 4.45
CA LYS A 43 -9.93 -13.52 4.97
C LYS A 43 -9.62 -12.03 5.09
N MET A 44 -8.47 -11.73 5.67
CA MET A 44 -7.90 -10.39 5.70
C MET A 44 -7.37 -10.02 4.31
N TRP A 45 -8.19 -9.35 3.51
CA TRP A 45 -7.82 -8.92 2.16
C TRP A 45 -6.78 -7.79 2.19
N PRO A 46 -5.87 -7.73 1.20
CA PRO A 46 -4.91 -6.63 1.08
C PRO A 46 -5.63 -5.28 0.88
N SER A 47 -4.91 -4.17 1.11
CA SER A 47 -5.49 -2.84 0.91
C SER A 47 -5.78 -2.59 -0.58
N PRO A 48 -7.01 -2.19 -0.97
CA PRO A 48 -7.31 -1.84 -2.37
C PRO A 48 -6.41 -0.74 -2.90
N ASN A 49 -6.12 0.25 -2.05
CA ASN A 49 -5.21 1.32 -2.40
C ASN A 49 -3.82 0.76 -2.70
N GLY A 50 -3.34 -0.22 -1.92
CA GLY A 50 -2.03 -0.85 -2.12
C GLY A 50 -1.99 -1.64 -3.44
N THR A 51 -2.99 -2.49 -3.67
CA THR A 51 -3.13 -3.27 -4.90
C THR A 51 -3.14 -2.38 -6.15
N ILE A 52 -4.01 -1.37 -6.18
CA ILE A 52 -4.09 -0.44 -7.32
C ILE A 52 -2.76 0.29 -7.53
N ARG A 53 -2.13 0.80 -6.46
CA ARG A 53 -0.83 1.50 -6.56
C ARG A 53 0.28 0.61 -7.10
N ASN A 54 0.34 -0.66 -6.67
CA ASN A 54 1.35 -1.60 -7.15
C ASN A 54 1.18 -1.95 -8.63
N ILE A 55 -0.05 -1.94 -9.14
CA ILE A 55 -0.35 -2.22 -10.55
C ILE A 55 -0.08 -0.99 -11.43
N LEU A 56 -0.55 0.20 -11.00
CA LEU A 56 -0.38 1.43 -11.77
C LEU A 56 1.05 1.97 -11.72
N GLY A 57 1.74 1.74 -10.60
CA GLY A 57 2.99 2.44 -10.28
C GLY A 57 2.78 3.94 -10.00
N GLY A 58 3.87 4.62 -9.67
CA GLY A 58 3.92 6.08 -9.58
C GLY A 58 3.99 6.67 -8.16
N THR A 59 3.66 7.96 -8.08
CA THR A 59 3.81 8.79 -6.88
C THR A 59 2.44 9.35 -6.48
N VAL A 60 2.12 9.27 -5.19
CA VAL A 60 0.91 9.90 -4.66
C VAL A 60 1.24 11.33 -4.26
N PHE A 61 0.56 12.30 -4.86
CA PHE A 61 0.63 13.70 -4.46
C PHE A 61 -0.53 14.03 -3.52
N ARG A 62 -0.22 14.66 -2.39
CA ARG A 62 -1.22 15.17 -1.45
C ARG A 62 -1.11 16.68 -1.36
N GLU A 63 -2.19 17.35 -1.68
CA GLU A 63 -2.31 18.79 -1.62
C GLU A 63 -3.42 19.18 -0.63
N PRO A 64 -3.17 20.16 0.26
CA PRO A 64 -4.21 20.68 1.15
C PRO A 64 -5.19 21.57 0.39
N ILE A 65 -6.48 21.45 0.71
CA ILE A 65 -7.49 22.44 0.31
C ILE A 65 -7.42 23.60 1.32
N ILE A 66 -7.05 24.80 0.86
CA ILE A 66 -6.88 25.98 1.73
C ILE A 66 -8.16 26.81 1.76
N CYS A 67 -8.76 26.94 2.95
CA CYS A 67 -9.93 27.77 3.19
C CYS A 67 -9.52 29.05 3.93
N LYS A 68 -9.89 30.23 3.41
CA LYS A 68 -9.56 31.53 4.04
C LYS A 68 -10.10 31.67 5.47
N SER A 69 -11.23 31.04 5.75
CA SER A 69 -11.91 31.08 7.06
C SER A 69 -11.32 30.14 8.11
N ILE A 70 -10.41 29.24 7.72
CA ILE A 70 -9.84 28.24 8.63
C ILE A 70 -8.37 28.63 8.93
N PRO A 71 -8.04 29.00 10.18
CA PRO A 71 -6.68 29.39 10.54
C PRO A 71 -5.73 28.19 10.46
N ARG A 72 -4.45 28.48 10.15
CA ARG A 72 -3.40 27.46 10.02
C ARG A 72 -2.65 27.30 11.33
N LEU A 73 -2.30 26.06 11.67
CA LEU A 73 -1.51 25.77 12.88
C LEU A 73 -0.08 26.28 12.79
N VAL A 74 0.51 26.28 11.59
CA VAL A 74 1.86 26.82 11.35
C VAL A 74 1.72 28.18 10.65
N PRO A 75 1.92 29.32 11.36
CA PRO A 75 1.58 30.65 10.83
C PRO A 75 2.35 31.04 9.56
N GLY A 76 3.59 30.56 9.42
CA GLY A 76 4.45 30.85 8.26
C GLY A 76 4.06 30.11 6.98
N TRP A 77 3.19 29.10 7.04
CA TRP A 77 2.79 28.32 5.87
C TRP A 77 1.72 29.05 5.06
N THR A 78 2.15 30.05 4.29
CA THR A 78 1.25 30.93 3.54
C THR A 78 0.76 30.32 2.23
N ARG A 79 1.46 29.31 1.70
CA ARG A 79 1.16 28.59 0.45
C ARG A 79 0.97 27.09 0.71
N ALA A 80 0.38 26.39 -0.26
CA ALA A 80 0.23 24.93 -0.19
C ALA A 80 1.60 24.25 -0.18
N ILE A 81 1.73 23.22 0.65
CA ILE A 81 2.89 22.31 0.67
C ILE A 81 2.38 20.97 0.14
N ILE A 82 2.92 20.54 -0.99
CA ILE A 82 2.53 19.28 -1.64
C ILE A 82 3.50 18.19 -1.21
N ILE A 83 2.95 17.07 -0.73
CA ILE A 83 3.74 15.90 -0.36
C ILE A 83 3.69 14.90 -1.51
N GLY A 84 4.83 14.73 -2.19
CA GLY A 84 5.05 13.64 -3.15
C GLY A 84 5.55 12.40 -2.42
N ARG A 85 4.73 11.37 -2.36
CA ARG A 85 5.07 10.11 -1.70
C ARG A 85 5.36 9.02 -2.73
N HIS A 86 6.57 8.46 -2.69
CA HIS A 86 6.90 7.23 -3.42
C HIS A 86 5.99 6.09 -2.93
N ALA A 87 5.24 5.49 -3.85
CA ALA A 87 4.12 4.62 -3.53
C ALA A 87 4.42 3.13 -3.73
N PHE A 88 5.68 2.75 -3.92
CA PHE A 88 6.12 1.39 -4.24
C PHE A 88 7.21 0.89 -3.28
N GLY A 89 7.13 -0.39 -2.89
CA GLY A 89 8.18 -1.08 -2.14
C GLY A 89 8.17 -0.86 -0.62
N ASP A 90 9.36 -0.90 -0.04
CA ASP A 90 9.65 -0.78 1.39
C ASP A 90 8.78 -1.71 2.27
N GLN A 91 8.36 -1.25 3.45
CA GLN A 91 7.45 -1.96 4.35
C GLN A 91 6.10 -2.33 3.70
N TYR A 92 5.74 -1.78 2.54
CA TYR A 92 4.49 -2.15 1.84
C TYR A 92 4.64 -3.40 0.98
N ARG A 93 5.86 -3.90 0.81
CA ARG A 93 6.19 -5.14 0.10
C ARG A 93 7.22 -5.99 0.86
N CYS A 94 7.34 -5.77 2.17
CA CYS A 94 8.19 -6.60 3.02
C CYS A 94 7.55 -7.97 3.26
N SER A 95 8.38 -8.91 3.71
CA SER A 95 7.92 -10.17 4.26
C SER A 95 8.11 -10.11 5.77
N ASP A 96 7.06 -10.42 6.51
CA ASP A 96 7.10 -10.47 7.96
C ASP A 96 7.30 -11.91 8.43
N LEU A 97 8.13 -12.07 9.46
CA LEU A 97 8.39 -13.35 10.11
C LEU A 97 8.32 -13.16 11.62
N GLN A 98 7.47 -13.93 12.28
CA GLN A 98 7.43 -13.98 13.75
C GLN A 98 8.38 -15.07 14.26
N ILE A 99 9.27 -14.71 15.18
CA ILE A 99 10.28 -15.62 15.77
C ILE A 99 10.00 -15.75 17.27
N ASN A 100 9.63 -16.95 17.70
CA ASN A 100 9.14 -17.21 19.06
C ASN A 100 10.16 -17.99 19.94
N ALA A 101 11.40 -18.16 19.47
CA ALA A 101 12.46 -18.86 20.19
C ALA A 101 13.85 -18.28 19.83
N PRO A 102 14.89 -18.47 20.67
CA PRO A 102 16.26 -17.99 20.37
C PRO A 102 16.84 -18.60 19.08
N GLY A 103 17.61 -17.82 18.31
CA GLY A 103 18.26 -18.25 17.07
C GLY A 103 19.05 -17.14 16.36
N LYS A 104 19.59 -17.45 15.16
CA LYS A 104 20.26 -16.50 14.24
C LYS A 104 19.31 -16.19 13.07
N VAL A 105 19.21 -14.92 12.69
CA VAL A 105 18.52 -14.47 11.47
C VAL A 105 19.58 -13.96 10.50
N GLU A 106 19.53 -14.44 9.26
CA GLU A 106 20.47 -14.06 8.20
C GLU A 106 19.69 -13.66 6.95
N LEU A 107 20.18 -12.66 6.21
CA LEU A 107 19.65 -12.33 4.88
C LEU A 107 20.54 -12.98 3.82
N ARG A 108 19.98 -13.88 3.02
CA ARG A 108 20.72 -14.62 1.98
C ARG A 108 20.33 -14.16 0.59
N TYR A 109 21.32 -13.77 -0.22
CA TYR A 109 21.18 -13.59 -1.66
C TYR A 109 21.65 -14.86 -2.39
N THR A 110 20.77 -15.48 -3.18
CA THR A 110 21.10 -16.66 -4.00
C THR A 110 21.03 -16.26 -5.48
N PRO A 111 22.18 -16.17 -6.16
CA PRO A 111 22.24 -15.82 -7.59
C PRO A 111 21.51 -16.83 -8.48
N ALA A 112 20.86 -16.33 -9.54
CA ALA A 112 20.14 -17.18 -10.50
C ALA A 112 21.06 -17.97 -11.45
N ASP A 113 22.31 -17.52 -11.60
CA ASP A 113 23.33 -18.17 -12.44
C ASP A 113 24.02 -19.37 -11.75
N GLY A 114 23.61 -19.70 -10.53
CA GLY A 114 24.19 -20.80 -9.75
C GLY A 114 25.51 -20.47 -9.05
N SER A 115 25.96 -19.20 -9.09
CA SER A 115 27.13 -18.78 -8.32
C SER A 115 26.88 -18.82 -6.79
N PRO A 116 27.94 -18.84 -5.95
CA PRO A 116 27.78 -19.02 -4.52
C PRO A 116 26.89 -17.95 -3.86
N PRO A 117 26.02 -18.32 -2.91
CA PRO A 117 25.17 -17.36 -2.22
C PRO A 117 26.00 -16.41 -1.36
N THR A 118 25.56 -15.15 -1.30
CA THR A 118 26.10 -14.15 -0.37
C THR A 118 25.20 -14.07 0.85
N ILE A 119 25.78 -14.18 2.04
CA ILE A 119 25.07 -14.00 3.30
C ILE A 119 25.44 -12.61 3.82
N LEU A 120 24.43 -11.77 4.02
CA LEU A 120 24.58 -10.52 4.75
C LEU A 120 24.41 -10.88 6.24
N GLU A 121 25.53 -10.87 6.95
CA GLU A 121 25.55 -10.99 8.42
C GLU A 121 25.07 -9.71 9.11
#